data_AF-A0A955MQX7-F1
#
_entry.id   AF-A0A955MQX7-F1
#
_cell.length_a   1.000
_cell.length_b   1.000
_cell.length_c   1.000
_cell.angle_alpha   90.00
_cell.angle_beta   90.00
_cell.angle_gamma   90.00
#
_symmetry.space_group_name_H-M   'P 1'
#
loop_
_entity.id
_entity.type
_entity.pdbx_description
1 polymer ?
#
loop_
_entity_poly.entity_id
_entity_poly.type
_entity_poly.pdbx_seq_one_letter_code
_entity_poly.pdbx_strand_id
1 'polypeptide(L)'
;MSSIQIKRKPILLGLSLGILFVAASSPAQEDAVPANEAIDQQTLDRWAEPYRGWHYWPDHVIPSDPNIPGHEEFHNTDCPTIYQIPEKPDVWFMSFIAFDGQGYNSFVAESTDLIHWNNPKLAIGYGPEGQFDHGGRVVGAYLYESYGVKDPRLLKKRGSPRTYWTLYGCYPRQGGYELRPGYEGVAKSKDGLSWERAKNGPILSIYDHDRGQWESSCIYQ
;
A
#
# COMPACT_ATOMS: atom_id res chain seq x y z
N MET A 1 49.75 -56.65 -47.07
CA MET A 1 48.74 -57.31 -46.24
C MET A 1 48.96 -56.91 -44.78
N SER A 2 48.18 -55.97 -44.27
CA SER A 2 47.85 -55.85 -42.84
C SER A 2 46.71 -54.84 -42.74
N SER A 3 45.52 -55.31 -42.34
CA SER A 3 44.30 -54.53 -42.25
C SER A 3 44.20 -53.88 -40.87
N ILE A 4 43.96 -52.57 -40.85
CA ILE A 4 43.65 -51.83 -39.62
C ILE A 4 42.18 -52.07 -39.28
N GLN A 5 41.94 -52.82 -38.19
CA GLN A 5 40.62 -53.09 -37.64
C GLN A 5 40.17 -51.93 -36.74
N ILE A 6 39.16 -51.18 -37.17
CA ILE A 6 38.47 -50.16 -36.37
C ILE A 6 37.45 -50.88 -35.47
N LYS A 7 37.72 -50.96 -34.17
CA LYS A 7 36.74 -51.42 -33.17
C LYS A 7 35.65 -50.36 -32.99
N ARG A 8 34.46 -50.58 -33.57
CA ARG A 8 33.24 -49.84 -33.23
C ARG A 8 32.71 -50.35 -31.88
N LYS A 9 32.52 -49.45 -30.92
CA LYS A 9 31.79 -49.75 -29.66
C LYS A 9 30.29 -49.90 -29.98
N PRO A 10 29.57 -50.84 -29.37
CA PRO A 10 28.13 -50.95 -29.55
C PRO A 10 27.44 -49.79 -28.85
N ILE A 11 26.57 -49.10 -29.59
CA ILE A 11 25.61 -48.14 -29.04
C ILE A 11 24.48 -49.00 -28.43
N LEU A 12 24.42 -49.06 -27.10
CA LEU A 12 23.30 -49.63 -26.38
C LEU A 12 22.15 -48.63 -26.47
N LEU A 13 21.17 -48.90 -27.35
CA LEU A 13 19.94 -48.13 -27.42
C LEU A 13 19.08 -48.51 -26.21
N GLY A 14 19.24 -47.77 -25.11
CA GLY A 14 18.38 -47.92 -23.94
C GLY A 14 16.98 -47.41 -24.26
N LEU A 15 16.02 -48.31 -24.46
CA LEU A 15 14.60 -47.98 -24.49
C LEU A 15 14.21 -47.48 -23.09
N SER A 16 14.22 -46.16 -22.89
CA SER A 16 13.71 -45.55 -21.67
C SER A 16 12.19 -45.56 -21.78
N LEU A 17 11.55 -46.53 -21.13
CA LEU A 17 10.10 -46.53 -20.96
C LEU A 17 9.75 -45.39 -19.99
N GLY A 18 9.52 -44.20 -20.54
CA GLY A 18 9.05 -43.06 -19.77
C GLY A 18 7.65 -43.34 -19.25
N ILE A 19 7.55 -43.69 -17.98
CA ILE A 19 6.27 -43.70 -17.27
C ILE A 19 5.86 -42.23 -17.14
N LEU A 20 4.95 -41.78 -18.00
CA LEU A 20 4.22 -40.53 -17.78
C LEU A 20 3.36 -40.72 -16.53
N PHE A 21 3.82 -40.20 -15.39
CA PHE A 21 2.92 -39.83 -14.32
C PHE A 21 2.10 -38.64 -14.81
N VAL A 22 0.91 -38.91 -15.34
CA VAL A 22 -0.15 -37.91 -15.36
C VAL A 22 -0.53 -37.71 -13.91
N ALA A 23 0.06 -36.70 -13.27
CA ALA A 23 -0.49 -36.17 -12.04
C ALA A 23 -1.88 -35.64 -12.41
N ALA A 24 -2.91 -36.42 -12.09
CA ALA A 24 -4.26 -35.90 -12.04
C ALA A 24 -4.24 -34.79 -10.99
N SER A 25 -4.08 -33.55 -11.44
CA SER A 25 -4.42 -32.38 -10.65
C SER A 25 -5.90 -32.51 -10.37
N SER A 26 -6.22 -33.05 -9.18
CA SER A 26 -7.55 -32.86 -8.61
C SER A 26 -7.86 -31.37 -8.72
N PRO A 27 -9.02 -30.98 -9.28
CA PRO A 27 -9.43 -29.58 -9.16
C PRO A 27 -9.29 -29.23 -7.69
N ALA A 28 -8.62 -28.11 -7.40
CA ALA A 28 -8.61 -27.54 -6.06
C ALA A 28 -10.05 -27.59 -5.60
N GLN A 29 -10.32 -28.40 -4.59
CA GLN A 29 -11.60 -28.42 -3.94
C GLN A 29 -11.75 -26.99 -3.46
N GLU A 30 -12.62 -26.21 -4.12
CA GLU A 30 -13.11 -24.97 -3.57
C GLU A 30 -13.66 -25.38 -2.22
N ASP A 31 -12.87 -25.17 -1.17
CA ASP A 31 -13.36 -25.23 0.20
C ASP A 31 -14.54 -24.28 0.19
N ALA A 32 -15.73 -24.86 0.21
CA ALA A 32 -16.97 -24.11 0.24
C ALA A 32 -16.79 -23.12 1.38
N VAL A 33 -16.73 -21.83 1.04
CA VAL A 33 -16.68 -20.74 2.02
C VAL A 33 -17.81 -21.05 3.01
N PRO A 34 -17.52 -21.31 4.29
CA PRO A 34 -18.54 -21.66 5.25
C PRO A 34 -19.64 -20.61 5.15
N ALA A 35 -20.89 -21.07 5.02
CA ALA A 35 -22.03 -20.20 4.89
C ALA A 35 -21.95 -19.11 5.97
N ASN A 36 -21.86 -17.86 5.51
CA ASN A 36 -21.85 -16.61 6.25
C ASN A 36 -22.34 -16.78 7.70
N GLU A 37 -21.43 -17.07 8.64
CA GLU A 37 -21.76 -17.02 10.06
C GLU A 37 -21.98 -15.54 10.40
N ALA A 38 -23.24 -15.11 10.28
CA ALA A 38 -23.63 -13.77 10.64
C ALA A 38 -23.17 -13.51 12.09
N ILE A 39 -22.44 -12.42 12.29
CA ILE A 39 -21.99 -11.99 13.62
C ILE A 39 -23.23 -11.83 14.48
N ASP A 40 -23.33 -12.59 15.56
CA ASP A 40 -24.50 -12.55 16.43
C ASP A 40 -24.62 -11.20 17.14
N GLN A 41 -25.86 -10.82 17.48
CA GLN A 41 -26.15 -9.51 18.08
C GLN A 41 -25.37 -9.26 19.37
N GLN A 42 -25.17 -10.28 20.20
CA GLN A 42 -24.44 -10.14 21.47
C GLN A 42 -22.95 -9.86 21.23
N THR A 43 -22.34 -10.53 20.25
CA THR A 43 -20.97 -10.27 19.82
C THR A 43 -20.84 -8.86 19.24
N LEU A 44 -21.76 -8.47 18.36
CA LEU A 44 -21.78 -7.13 17.78
C LEU A 44 -21.90 -6.04 18.85
N ASP A 45 -22.80 -6.23 19.83
CA ASP A 45 -22.98 -5.29 20.93
C ASP A 45 -21.72 -5.14 21.76
N ARG A 46 -21.07 -6.25 22.11
CA ARG A 46 -19.81 -6.23 22.86
C ARG A 46 -18.67 -5.55 22.11
N TRP A 47 -18.55 -5.76 20.80
CA TRP A 47 -17.49 -5.17 20.00
C TRP A 47 -17.69 -3.68 19.75
N ALA A 48 -18.93 -3.25 19.57
CA ALA A 48 -19.26 -1.85 19.31
C ALA A 48 -19.34 -1.00 20.58
N GLU A 49 -19.58 -1.59 21.76
CA GLU A 49 -19.75 -0.85 23.03
C GLU A 49 -18.71 0.26 23.27
N PRO A 50 -17.39 0.03 23.10
CA PRO A 50 -16.40 1.07 23.36
C PRO A 50 -16.44 2.26 22.40
N TYR A 51 -17.12 2.12 21.25
CA TYR A 51 -17.16 3.10 20.15
C TYR A 51 -18.52 3.80 20.04
N ARG A 52 -19.46 3.53 20.95
CA ARG A 52 -20.78 4.16 21.00
C ARG A 52 -20.75 5.44 21.82
N GLY A 53 -21.63 6.38 21.48
CA GLY A 53 -21.83 7.61 22.27
C GLY A 53 -20.65 8.58 22.27
N TRP A 54 -19.73 8.46 21.31
CA TRP A 54 -18.61 9.39 21.19
C TRP A 54 -19.11 10.79 20.80
N HIS A 55 -18.40 11.80 21.27
CA HIS A 55 -18.67 13.18 20.89
C HIS A 55 -18.31 13.40 19.42
N TYR A 56 -19.25 14.00 18.67
CA TYR A 56 -19.04 14.39 17.29
C TYR A 56 -18.56 15.84 17.23
N TRP A 57 -17.40 16.06 16.62
CA TRP A 57 -16.95 17.40 16.28
C TRP A 57 -17.67 17.84 14.98
N PRO A 58 -18.39 18.98 14.99
CA PRO A 58 -19.31 19.32 13.89
C PRO A 58 -18.63 19.82 12.62
N ASP A 59 -17.37 20.28 12.73
CA ASP A 59 -16.64 20.92 11.64
C ASP A 59 -15.59 19.99 11.04
N HIS A 60 -15.11 20.33 9.83
CA HIS A 60 -13.96 19.64 9.26
C HIS A 60 -12.68 19.96 10.04
N VAL A 61 -11.92 18.92 10.39
CA VAL A 61 -10.59 19.07 11.02
C VAL A 61 -9.51 19.44 9.99
N ILE A 62 -9.73 19.10 8.71
CA ILE A 62 -9.02 19.60 7.54
C ILE A 62 -10.09 19.99 6.51
N PRO A 63 -10.18 21.26 6.07
CA PRO A 63 -11.20 21.69 5.12
C PRO A 63 -10.91 21.16 3.71
N SER A 64 -11.96 21.07 2.88
CA SER A 64 -11.83 20.67 1.47
C SER A 64 -10.98 21.63 0.63
N ASP A 65 -10.83 22.87 1.07
CA ASP A 65 -9.92 23.86 0.49
C ASP A 65 -8.91 24.27 1.58
N PRO A 66 -7.81 23.51 1.74
CA PRO A 66 -6.84 23.70 2.81
C PRO A 66 -5.90 24.88 2.60
N ASN A 67 -5.89 25.50 1.41
CA ASN A 67 -5.03 26.64 1.05
C ASN A 67 -3.57 26.46 1.54
N ILE A 68 -2.97 25.32 1.18
CA ILE A 68 -1.66 24.92 1.68
C ILE A 68 -0.58 25.83 1.07
N PRO A 69 0.29 26.47 1.87
CA PRO A 69 1.31 27.38 1.34
C PRO A 69 2.21 26.72 0.29
N GLY A 70 2.29 27.33 -0.90
CA GLY A 70 3.03 26.83 -2.07
C GLY A 70 2.34 25.71 -2.84
N HIS A 71 1.11 25.35 -2.45
CA HIS A 71 0.29 24.28 -3.01
C HIS A 71 -1.20 24.71 -3.02
N GLU A 72 -1.47 25.98 -3.26
CA GLU A 72 -2.80 26.59 -3.13
C GLU A 72 -3.83 26.06 -4.14
N GLU A 73 -3.38 25.47 -5.25
CA GLU A 73 -4.26 24.82 -6.24
C GLU A 73 -4.87 23.50 -5.74
N PHE A 74 -4.33 22.92 -4.66
CA PHE A 74 -4.78 21.64 -4.12
C PHE A 74 -5.99 21.79 -3.20
N HIS A 75 -7.08 21.12 -3.55
CA HIS A 75 -8.39 21.11 -2.88
C HIS A 75 -8.95 19.66 -2.85
N ASN A 76 -10.20 19.44 -2.44
CA ASN A 76 -10.82 18.11 -2.31
C ASN A 76 -9.97 17.12 -1.49
N THR A 77 -9.89 17.36 -0.19
CA THR A 77 -9.06 16.56 0.72
C THR A 77 -9.68 15.20 1.06
N ASP A 78 -8.86 14.16 1.17
CA ASP A 78 -9.29 12.81 1.55
C ASP A 78 -8.16 11.98 2.21
N CYS A 79 -8.43 10.73 2.55
CA CYS A 79 -7.52 9.71 3.08
C CYS A 79 -6.75 10.12 4.35
N PRO A 80 -7.41 10.69 5.38
CA PRO A 80 -6.72 11.11 6.59
C PRO A 80 -6.14 9.90 7.34
N THR A 81 -4.84 9.93 7.64
CA THR A 81 -4.19 8.93 8.50
C THR A 81 -3.40 9.60 9.61
N ILE A 82 -3.81 9.36 10.86
CA ILE A 82 -3.18 9.92 12.05
C ILE A 82 -2.06 9.00 12.55
N TYR A 83 -0.91 9.59 12.87
CA TYR A 83 0.25 8.93 13.45
C TYR A 83 0.99 9.86 14.43
N GLN A 84 1.94 9.28 15.17
CA GLN A 84 2.86 9.99 16.04
C GLN A 84 4.30 9.61 15.71
N ILE A 85 5.21 10.56 15.86
CA ILE A 85 6.64 10.35 15.72
C ILE A 85 7.22 10.19 17.12
N PRO A 86 7.95 9.10 17.45
CA PRO A 86 8.45 8.85 18.81
C PRO A 86 9.27 10.01 19.41
N GLU A 87 9.99 10.74 18.57
CA GLU A 87 10.83 11.88 18.91
C GLU A 87 10.02 13.17 19.17
N LYS A 88 8.69 13.14 18.97
CA LYS A 88 7.75 14.25 19.17
C LYS A 88 6.47 13.75 19.89
N PRO A 89 6.59 13.36 21.18
CA PRO A 89 5.52 12.63 21.88
C PRO A 89 4.22 13.44 22.09
N ASP A 90 4.31 14.76 22.15
CA ASP A 90 3.18 15.67 22.40
C ASP A 90 2.51 16.19 21.12
N VAL A 91 2.89 15.64 19.96
CA VAL A 91 2.40 16.09 18.65
C VAL A 91 1.84 14.90 17.87
N TRP A 92 0.63 15.09 17.35
CA TRP A 92 0.02 14.20 16.37
C TRP A 92 0.25 14.74 14.97
N PHE A 93 0.42 13.83 14.03
CA PHE A 93 0.54 14.13 12.60
C PHE A 93 -0.59 13.45 11.86
N MET A 94 -1.11 14.09 10.83
CA MET A 94 -2.12 13.53 9.94
C MET A 94 -1.60 13.67 8.52
N SER A 95 -1.39 12.55 7.83
CA SER A 95 -1.32 12.60 6.37
C SER A 95 -2.70 12.68 5.78
N PHE A 96 -2.82 13.36 4.65
CA PHE A 96 -4.04 13.45 3.86
C PHE A 96 -3.64 13.73 2.41
N ILE A 97 -4.52 13.44 1.47
CA ILE A 97 -4.34 13.87 0.08
C ILE A 97 -5.14 15.14 -0.19
N ALA A 98 -4.71 15.87 -1.21
CA ALA A 98 -5.54 16.87 -1.87
C ALA A 98 -5.30 16.76 -3.37
N PHE A 99 -6.31 17.11 -4.16
CA PHE A 99 -6.40 17.03 -5.62
C PHE A 99 -6.34 18.43 -6.25
N ASP A 100 -5.59 18.60 -7.33
CA ASP A 100 -5.40 19.90 -8.02
C ASP A 100 -6.08 19.98 -9.40
N GLY A 101 -6.93 19.00 -9.74
CA GLY A 101 -7.49 18.88 -11.10
C GLY A 101 -6.68 17.99 -12.04
N GLN A 102 -5.40 17.75 -11.74
CA GLN A 102 -4.51 16.88 -12.51
C GLN A 102 -4.34 15.52 -11.83
N GLY A 103 -4.14 15.54 -10.53
CA GLY A 103 -3.87 14.36 -9.72
C GLY A 103 -3.89 14.77 -8.25
N TYR A 104 -3.32 13.95 -7.39
CA TYR A 104 -3.24 14.30 -5.97
C TYR A 104 -1.83 14.13 -5.39
N ASN A 105 -1.52 15.00 -4.44
CA ASN A 105 -0.34 14.91 -3.60
C ASN A 105 -0.75 14.50 -2.20
N SER A 106 0.18 13.89 -1.45
CA SER A 106 0.02 13.72 -0.03
C SER A 106 0.67 14.85 0.74
N PHE A 107 -0.03 15.35 1.74
CA PHE A 107 0.36 16.39 2.66
C PHE A 107 0.40 15.83 4.09
N VAL A 108 1.00 16.59 5.00
CA VAL A 108 0.97 16.33 6.44
C VAL A 108 0.66 17.61 7.19
N ALA A 109 -0.23 17.52 8.18
CA ALA A 109 -0.49 18.57 9.16
C ALA A 109 -0.17 18.05 10.58
N GLU A 110 -0.01 18.98 11.53
CA GLU A 110 0.27 18.64 12.93
C GLU A 110 -0.80 19.20 13.89
N SER A 111 -1.01 18.51 15.00
CA SER A 111 -1.95 18.90 16.06
C SER A 111 -1.40 18.57 17.44
N THR A 112 -1.86 19.28 18.46
CA THR A 112 -1.63 19.00 19.88
C THR A 112 -2.90 18.61 20.63
N ASP A 113 -4.04 18.51 19.94
CA ASP A 113 -5.34 18.18 20.55
C ASP A 113 -6.25 17.31 19.68
N LEU A 114 -5.78 16.86 18.51
CA LEU A 114 -6.49 16.06 17.50
C LEU A 114 -7.68 16.76 16.82
N ILE A 115 -7.98 18.00 17.20
CA ILE A 115 -9.11 18.77 16.69
C ILE A 115 -8.61 19.89 15.78
N HIS A 116 -7.61 20.64 16.22
CA HIS A 116 -7.03 21.75 15.48
C HIS A 116 -5.73 21.31 14.80
N TRP A 117 -5.74 21.30 13.47
CA TRP A 117 -4.62 20.88 12.64
C TRP A 117 -4.00 22.08 11.93
N ASN A 118 -2.69 22.21 12.03
CA ASN A 118 -1.94 23.38 11.58
C ASN A 118 -0.71 22.97 10.76
N ASN A 119 -0.07 23.98 10.15
CA ASN A 119 1.20 23.83 9.44
C ASN A 119 1.19 22.74 8.34
N PRO A 120 0.18 22.70 7.46
CA PRO A 120 0.16 21.72 6.39
C PRO A 120 1.38 21.93 5.46
N LYS A 121 2.00 20.83 5.06
CA LYS A 121 3.14 20.84 4.13
C LYS A 121 3.15 19.57 3.28
N LEU A 122 3.84 19.63 2.14
CA LEU A 122 4.00 18.48 1.26
C LEU A 122 4.71 17.33 1.99
N ALA A 123 4.08 16.14 1.98
CA ALA A 123 4.67 14.92 2.50
C ALA A 123 5.34 14.12 1.37
N ILE A 124 4.64 13.95 0.24
CA ILE A 124 5.20 13.42 -1.00
C ILE A 124 4.39 13.92 -2.20
N GLY A 125 5.10 14.47 -3.20
CA GLY A 125 4.51 15.00 -4.43
C GLY A 125 4.42 13.96 -5.56
N TYR A 126 4.03 14.39 -6.76
CA TYR A 126 3.99 13.56 -7.97
C TYR A 126 5.29 12.80 -8.25
N GLY A 127 5.13 11.63 -8.88
CA GLY A 127 6.24 10.92 -9.48
C GLY A 127 6.72 11.49 -10.81
N PRO A 128 7.89 11.04 -11.28
CA PRO A 128 8.40 11.44 -12.58
C PRO A 128 7.43 11.03 -13.69
N GLU A 129 7.31 11.86 -14.72
CA GLU A 129 6.46 11.59 -15.89
C GLU A 129 6.75 10.20 -16.49
N GLY A 130 5.68 9.50 -16.88
CA GLY A 130 5.76 8.16 -17.44
C GLY A 130 6.00 7.04 -16.43
N GLN A 131 6.10 7.33 -15.12
CA GLN A 131 6.24 6.31 -14.08
C GLN A 131 4.91 5.95 -13.41
N PHE A 132 4.91 4.81 -12.71
CA PHE A 132 3.72 4.18 -12.14
C PHE A 132 2.96 5.04 -11.11
N ASP A 133 3.60 6.07 -10.57
CA ASP A 133 3.11 6.93 -9.50
C ASP A 133 3.11 8.43 -9.88
N HIS A 134 3.11 8.75 -11.18
CA HIS A 134 3.14 10.13 -11.69
C HIS A 134 1.81 10.89 -11.44
N GLY A 135 0.69 10.18 -11.49
CA GLY A 135 -0.67 10.73 -11.29
C GLY A 135 -1.03 11.04 -9.85
N GLY A 136 -0.31 10.50 -8.89
CA GLY A 136 -0.50 10.81 -7.48
C GLY A 136 -0.02 9.70 -6.55
N ARG A 137 0.27 10.08 -5.30
CA ARG A 137 0.78 9.17 -4.25
C ARG A 137 0.02 9.42 -2.94
N VAL A 138 -0.53 8.36 -2.34
CA VAL A 138 -1.33 8.38 -1.11
C VAL A 138 -0.56 7.69 0.02
N VAL A 139 0.08 8.43 0.92
CA VAL A 139 0.71 7.81 2.10
C VAL A 139 -0.29 7.64 3.23
N GLY A 140 -0.22 6.51 3.93
CA GLY A 140 -1.12 6.20 5.06
C GLY A 140 -0.95 4.78 5.62
N ALA A 141 -0.42 3.85 4.83
CA ALA A 141 -0.08 2.51 5.31
C ALA A 141 1.28 2.49 6.04
N TYR A 142 1.33 3.17 7.18
CA TYR A 142 2.56 3.35 7.97
C TYR A 142 2.97 2.09 8.72
N LEU A 143 4.29 1.89 8.83
CA LEU A 143 4.86 0.90 9.73
C LEU A 143 4.81 1.40 11.17
N TYR A 144 3.95 0.81 12.00
CA TYR A 144 3.81 1.15 13.43
C TYR A 144 4.57 0.21 14.36
N GLU A 145 4.83 0.66 15.59
CA GLU A 145 5.31 -0.21 16.67
C GLU A 145 4.24 -1.21 17.14
N SER A 146 2.97 -0.81 17.09
CA SER A 146 1.82 -1.68 17.35
C SER A 146 0.64 -1.36 16.44
N TYR A 147 -0.16 -2.39 16.14
CA TYR A 147 -1.43 -2.28 15.43
C TYR A 147 -2.64 -2.49 16.34
N GLY A 148 -2.43 -2.64 17.65
CA GLY A 148 -3.51 -2.73 18.64
C GLY A 148 -4.42 -1.51 18.57
N VAL A 149 -5.74 -1.73 18.64
CA VAL A 149 -6.72 -0.66 18.46
C VAL A 149 -6.64 0.44 19.52
N LYS A 150 -6.12 0.11 20.71
CA LYS A 150 -5.93 1.05 21.84
C LYS A 150 -4.49 1.57 21.94
N ASP A 151 -3.59 1.07 21.11
CA ASP A 151 -2.19 1.45 21.17
C ASP A 151 -1.97 2.75 20.36
N PRO A 152 -0.98 3.58 20.76
CA PRO A 152 -0.67 4.79 20.02
C PRO A 152 -0.12 4.43 18.63
N ARG A 153 -0.44 5.27 17.64
CA ARG A 153 0.01 5.13 16.25
C ARG A 153 1.46 5.60 16.05
N LEU A 154 2.38 5.05 16.86
CA LEU A 154 3.79 5.41 16.85
C LEU A 154 4.50 4.80 15.64
N LEU A 155 5.12 5.64 14.81
CA LEU A 155 5.93 5.17 13.69
C LEU A 155 7.15 4.38 14.18
N LYS A 156 7.42 3.27 13.49
CA LYS A 156 8.55 2.39 13.75
C LYS A 156 9.65 2.57 12.71
N LYS A 157 10.90 2.69 13.19
CA LYS A 157 12.08 2.69 12.33
C LYS A 157 12.57 1.27 12.03
N ARG A 158 12.87 0.99 10.77
CA ARG A 158 13.47 -0.27 10.30
C ARG A 158 14.63 -0.01 9.33
N GLY A 159 15.56 -0.96 9.25
CA GLY A 159 16.68 -0.94 8.29
C GLY A 159 17.98 -0.35 8.86
N SER A 160 19.00 -0.28 8.00
CA SER A 160 20.28 0.39 8.26
C SER A 160 20.61 1.30 7.06
N PRO A 161 20.62 2.64 7.23
CA PRO A 161 20.26 3.37 8.45
C PRO A 161 18.78 3.19 8.83
N ARG A 162 18.46 3.42 10.10
CA ARG A 162 17.10 3.34 10.64
C ARG A 162 16.23 4.46 10.05
N THR A 163 15.17 4.10 9.35
CA THR A 163 14.23 5.03 8.68
C THR A 163 12.79 4.58 8.92
N TYR A 164 11.82 5.49 8.85
CA TYR A 164 10.39 5.15 8.83
C TYR A 164 9.97 4.64 7.45
N TRP A 165 8.85 3.93 7.41
CA TRP A 165 8.34 3.27 6.21
C TRP A 165 6.82 3.46 6.09
N THR A 166 6.36 3.62 4.85
CA THR A 166 4.95 3.58 4.49
C THR A 166 4.79 2.83 3.18
N LEU A 167 3.71 2.06 3.05
CA LEU A 167 3.18 1.70 1.74
C LEU A 167 2.31 2.86 1.25
N TYR A 168 2.10 2.97 -0.05
CA TYR A 168 1.27 4.02 -0.63
C TYR A 168 0.56 3.54 -1.89
N GLY A 169 -0.73 3.85 -1.99
CA GLY A 169 -1.47 3.74 -3.24
C GLY A 169 -1.04 4.83 -4.21
N CYS A 170 -1.06 4.55 -5.50
CA CYS A 170 -0.69 5.52 -6.52
C CYS A 170 -1.32 5.24 -7.88
N TYR A 171 -1.37 6.29 -8.70
CA TYR A 171 -1.81 6.21 -10.10
C TYR A 171 -0.74 6.76 -11.04
N PRO A 172 -0.67 6.27 -12.28
CA PRO A 172 0.37 6.64 -13.25
C PRO A 172 0.03 7.87 -14.09
N ARG A 173 -1.22 8.35 -14.07
CA ARG A 173 -1.71 9.34 -15.04
C ARG A 173 -2.29 10.56 -14.36
N GLN A 174 -1.98 11.72 -14.93
CA GLN A 174 -2.58 13.00 -14.59
C GLN A 174 -3.70 13.37 -15.58
N GLY A 175 -4.45 14.43 -15.27
CA GLY A 175 -5.59 14.93 -16.03
C GLY A 175 -6.94 14.41 -15.53
N GLY A 176 -7.00 13.85 -14.31
CA GLY A 176 -8.24 13.35 -13.74
C GLY A 176 -8.03 12.63 -12.41
N TYR A 177 -9.14 12.21 -11.82
CA TYR A 177 -9.17 11.53 -10.53
C TYR A 177 -8.90 10.03 -10.70
N GLU A 178 -7.92 9.49 -9.98
CA GLU A 178 -7.64 8.05 -9.86
C GLU A 178 -7.55 7.30 -11.21
N LEU A 179 -6.80 7.88 -12.15
CA LEU A 179 -6.71 7.37 -13.49
C LEU A 179 -5.96 6.03 -13.55
N ARG A 180 -6.71 4.98 -13.89
CA ARG A 180 -6.27 3.58 -13.96
C ARG A 180 -5.03 3.33 -14.84
N PRO A 181 -4.27 2.24 -14.56
CA PRO A 181 -4.43 1.32 -13.43
C PRO A 181 -3.72 1.86 -12.19
N GLY A 182 -4.28 1.65 -11.00
CA GLY A 182 -3.60 1.94 -9.74
C GLY A 182 -2.56 0.87 -9.38
N TYR A 183 -1.63 1.24 -8.51
CA TYR A 183 -0.52 0.42 -8.02
C TYR A 183 -0.24 0.72 -6.55
N GLU A 184 0.49 -0.18 -5.88
CA GLU A 184 1.10 0.11 -4.58
C GLU A 184 2.60 0.34 -4.72
N GLY A 185 3.12 1.33 -3.98
CA GLY A 185 4.53 1.59 -3.83
C GLY A 185 4.98 1.50 -2.37
N VAL A 186 6.28 1.70 -2.18
CA VAL A 186 6.90 1.80 -0.85
C VAL A 186 7.74 3.06 -0.76
N ALA A 187 7.57 3.81 0.32
CA ALA A 187 8.33 5.01 0.62
C ALA A 187 8.98 4.91 1.99
N LYS A 188 10.07 5.67 2.15
CA LYS A 188 10.82 5.77 3.39
C LYS A 188 11.01 7.23 3.77
N SER A 189 11.19 7.48 5.06
CA SER A 189 11.39 8.83 5.59
C SER A 189 12.36 8.83 6.76
N LYS A 190 13.22 9.86 6.84
CA LYS A 190 14.14 10.06 7.96
C LYS A 190 13.47 10.74 9.15
N ASP A 191 12.53 11.64 8.88
CA ASP A 191 11.88 12.51 9.85
C ASP A 191 10.41 12.13 10.13
N GLY A 192 9.84 11.22 9.32
CA GLY A 192 8.46 10.80 9.41
C GLY A 192 7.48 11.76 8.75
N LEU A 193 7.96 12.84 8.12
CA LEU A 193 7.15 13.92 7.56
C LEU A 193 7.34 14.04 6.05
N SER A 194 8.58 13.96 5.58
CA SER A 194 8.94 14.04 4.17
C SER A 194 9.31 12.64 3.66
N TRP A 195 8.66 12.18 2.60
CA TRP A 195 8.78 10.80 2.14
C TRP A 195 9.42 10.75 0.74
N GLU A 196 10.31 9.78 0.56
CA GLU A 196 10.92 9.47 -0.73
C GLU A 196 10.65 8.03 -1.12
N ARG A 197 10.58 7.77 -2.43
CA ARG A 197 10.39 6.43 -2.95
C ARG A 197 11.52 5.51 -2.46
N ALA A 198 11.18 4.33 -1.93
CA ALA A 198 12.18 3.37 -1.44
C ALA A 198 12.58 2.33 -2.50
N LYS A 199 11.75 2.11 -3.52
CA LYS A 199 11.97 1.17 -4.64
C LYS A 199 11.52 1.82 -5.94
N ASN A 200 12.28 1.70 -7.03
CA ASN A 200 11.98 2.38 -8.30
C ASN A 200 10.73 1.89 -9.05
N GLY A 201 10.21 0.71 -8.74
CA GLY A 201 8.98 0.16 -9.33
C GLY A 201 7.94 -0.15 -8.26
N PRO A 202 6.71 -0.51 -8.66
CA PRO A 202 5.65 -0.85 -7.73
C PRO A 202 6.01 -2.09 -6.89
N ILE A 203 5.37 -2.21 -5.72
CA ILE A 203 5.41 -3.41 -4.88
C ILE A 203 4.22 -4.33 -5.14
N LEU A 204 3.11 -3.81 -5.67
CA LEU A 204 1.98 -4.57 -6.19
C LEU A 204 1.49 -3.92 -7.50
N SER A 205 1.18 -4.77 -8.49
CA SER A 205 0.80 -4.36 -9.84
C SER A 205 -0.21 -5.32 -10.45
N ILE A 206 -1.16 -4.78 -11.22
CA ILE A 206 -2.08 -5.58 -12.04
C ILE A 206 -1.37 -6.41 -13.13
N TYR A 207 -0.07 -6.21 -13.30
CA TYR A 207 0.76 -6.96 -14.25
C TYR A 207 1.60 -8.04 -13.58
N ASP A 208 1.54 -8.19 -12.25
CA ASP A 208 2.26 -9.25 -11.54
C ASP A 208 1.76 -10.63 -11.96
N HIS A 209 2.69 -11.59 -12.02
CA HIS A 209 2.43 -12.95 -12.51
C HIS A 209 1.55 -13.78 -11.57
N ASP A 210 1.60 -13.48 -10.28
CA ASP A 210 0.92 -14.17 -9.18
C ASP A 210 -0.32 -13.41 -8.68
N ARG A 211 -0.77 -12.37 -9.40
CA ARG A 211 -1.94 -11.58 -9.03
C ARG A 211 -3.22 -12.42 -8.95
N GLY A 212 -4.08 -12.11 -7.98
CA GLY A 212 -5.43 -12.64 -7.90
C GLY A 212 -6.35 -12.09 -9.00
N GLN A 213 -7.43 -12.80 -9.31
CA GLN A 213 -8.46 -12.28 -10.23
C GLN A 213 -9.07 -10.96 -9.71
N TRP A 214 -9.22 -10.83 -8.39
CA TRP A 214 -9.84 -9.69 -7.72
C TRP A 214 -9.05 -8.37 -7.87
N GLU A 215 -7.73 -8.44 -8.06
CA GLU A 215 -6.84 -7.29 -8.23
C GLU A 215 -6.35 -7.11 -9.69
N SER A 216 -6.95 -7.83 -10.65
CA SER A 216 -6.46 -7.86 -12.04
C SER A 216 -6.80 -6.64 -12.89
N SER A 217 -7.64 -5.72 -12.38
CA SER A 217 -8.18 -4.58 -13.15
C SER A 217 -7.58 -3.24 -12.72
N CYS A 218 -7.49 -3.01 -11.42
CA CYS A 218 -6.94 -1.81 -10.81
C CYS A 218 -6.66 -2.12 -9.34
N ILE A 219 -5.53 -1.67 -8.82
CA ILE A 219 -5.27 -1.70 -7.38
C ILE A 219 -5.74 -0.36 -6.80
N TYR A 220 -6.47 -0.45 -5.70
CA TYR A 220 -6.92 0.70 -4.91
C TYR A 220 -6.35 0.54 -3.50
N GLN A 221 -6.23 1.65 -2.79
CA GLN A 221 -5.86 1.67 -1.37
C GLN A 221 -7.09 1.50 -0.47
#